data_AF-A0A978S2F4-F1
#
_entry.id   AF-A0A978S2F4-F1
#
_cell.length_a   1.000
_cell.length_b   1.000
_cell.length_c   1.000
_cell.angle_alpha   90.00
_cell.angle_beta   90.00
_cell.angle_gamma   90.00
#
_symmetry.space_group_name_H-M   'P 1'
#
loop_
_entity.id
_entity.type
_entity.pdbx_description
1 polymer ?
#
loop_
_entity_poly.entity_id
_entity_poly.type
_entity_poly.pdbx_seq_one_letter_code
_entity_poly.pdbx_strand_id
1 'polypeptide(L)'
;MQTEAFSELFPLFSAASPETLEWLLSVADEHEYPANRAVLMEDAWGNAVYFVLSGWVKVRRLYGENVVTLAILGKGDFFGEMAILDESPRSTDVIALSPVQLVSVSAQRFIQTLFKDGQLHHRMLQLMVRRLRQTNLRFQLRHRPPAVKLANTLVSLAENYGQATEKGTEIYNIPVKDLADVTDIGVEETTKIIEKLQSKGWVRIDTARQTMHLLSLKQLTQLAGHG
;
A
#
# COMPACT_ATOMS: atom_id res chain seq x y z
N MET A 1 6.30 -19.78 -6.24
CA MET A 1 6.16 -19.68 -4.76
C MET A 1 5.20 -20.74 -4.23
N GLN A 2 5.31 -21.20 -2.97
CA GLN A 2 4.39 -22.19 -2.38
C GLN A 2 3.03 -21.55 -1.97
N THR A 3 1.94 -22.32 -2.09
CA THR A 3 0.55 -21.92 -1.81
C THR A 3 0.34 -21.36 -0.40
N GLU A 4 0.91 -22.03 0.61
CA GLU A 4 0.80 -21.62 2.02
C GLU A 4 1.41 -20.22 2.26
N ALA A 5 2.63 -20.00 1.77
CA ALA A 5 3.33 -18.72 1.91
C ALA A 5 2.56 -17.57 1.23
N PHE A 6 1.88 -17.82 0.10
CA PHE A 6 1.04 -16.81 -0.54
C PHE A 6 -0.22 -16.51 0.28
N SER A 7 -0.88 -17.53 0.81
CA SER A 7 -2.07 -17.37 1.64
C SER A 7 -1.79 -16.60 2.94
N GLU A 8 -0.64 -16.85 3.57
CA GLU A 8 -0.21 -16.11 4.77
C GLU A 8 0.12 -14.66 4.45
N LEU A 9 0.73 -14.42 3.29
CA LEU A 9 1.13 -13.09 2.86
C LEU A 9 -0.06 -12.20 2.47
N PHE A 10 -1.10 -12.78 1.87
CA PHE A 10 -2.24 -12.06 1.34
C PHE A 10 -3.51 -12.48 2.09
N PRO A 11 -3.99 -11.67 3.05
CA PRO A 11 -5.19 -11.98 3.84
C PRO A 11 -6.47 -12.22 3.00
N LEU A 12 -6.47 -11.79 1.73
CA LEU A 12 -7.51 -12.13 0.77
C LEU A 12 -7.68 -13.65 0.60
N PHE A 13 -6.57 -14.38 0.52
CA PHE A 13 -6.54 -15.81 0.20
C PHE A 13 -6.57 -16.72 1.44
N SER A 14 -6.59 -16.16 2.65
CA SER A 14 -6.60 -16.96 3.89
C SER A 14 -7.83 -17.85 4.08
N ALA A 15 -8.87 -17.65 3.26
CA ALA A 15 -10.09 -18.48 3.23
C ALA A 15 -10.36 -19.04 1.84
N ALA A 16 -9.40 -18.95 0.92
CA ALA A 16 -9.51 -19.60 -0.38
C ALA A 16 -9.33 -21.12 -0.21
N SER A 17 -10.01 -21.91 -1.04
CA SER A 17 -9.72 -23.34 -1.08
C SER A 17 -8.28 -23.58 -1.59
N PRO A 18 -7.56 -24.62 -1.09
CA PRO A 18 -6.22 -24.94 -1.58
C PRO A 18 -6.18 -25.11 -3.10
N GLU A 19 -7.19 -25.75 -3.68
CA GLU A 19 -7.31 -25.98 -5.13
C GLU A 19 -7.47 -24.67 -5.91
N THR A 20 -8.24 -23.73 -5.35
CA THR A 20 -8.44 -22.40 -5.92
C THR A 20 -7.13 -21.63 -5.95
N LEU A 21 -6.36 -21.70 -4.87
CA LEU A 21 -5.10 -20.99 -4.74
C LEU A 21 -4.00 -21.62 -5.61
N GLU A 22 -3.91 -22.95 -5.65
CA GLU A 22 -3.03 -23.69 -6.56
C GLU A 22 -3.34 -23.35 -8.02
N TRP A 23 -4.63 -23.34 -8.40
CA TRP A 23 -5.03 -22.97 -9.74
C TRP A 23 -4.63 -21.53 -10.07
N LEU A 24 -4.92 -20.58 -9.16
CA LEU A 24 -4.60 -19.17 -9.36
C LEU A 24 -3.09 -18.95 -9.53
N LEU A 25 -2.27 -19.60 -8.72
CA LEU A 25 -0.81 -19.54 -8.82
C LEU A 25 -0.28 -20.23 -10.08
N SER A 26 -0.93 -21.29 -10.57
CA SER A 26 -0.53 -21.98 -11.81
C SER A 26 -0.70 -21.12 -13.07
N VAL A 27 -1.54 -20.08 -12.99
CA VAL A 27 -1.87 -19.19 -14.11
C VAL A 27 -1.37 -17.76 -13.90
N ALA A 28 -0.50 -17.55 -12.91
CA ALA A 28 0.05 -16.27 -12.56
C ALA A 28 1.44 -16.07 -13.18
N ASP A 29 1.78 -14.81 -13.47
CA ASP A 29 3.08 -14.42 -14.02
C ASP A 29 3.87 -13.64 -12.97
N GLU A 30 5.16 -13.93 -12.82
CA GLU A 30 6.07 -13.20 -11.93
C GLU A 30 6.70 -12.01 -12.66
N HIS A 31 6.83 -10.89 -11.96
CA HIS A 31 7.42 -9.66 -12.50
C HIS A 31 8.38 -9.03 -11.51
N GLU A 32 9.46 -8.44 -12.02
CA GLU A 32 10.38 -7.62 -11.25
C GLU A 32 10.53 -6.25 -11.88
N TYR A 33 10.44 -5.20 -11.06
CA TYR A 33 10.66 -3.83 -11.50
C TYR A 33 11.67 -3.14 -10.59
N PRO A 34 12.67 -2.41 -11.15
CA PRO A 34 13.52 -1.55 -10.35
C PRO A 34 12.74 -0.33 -9.85
N ALA A 35 13.30 0.35 -8.85
CA ALA A 35 12.75 1.60 -8.34
C ALA A 35 12.54 2.63 -9.47
N ASN A 36 11.49 3.45 -9.32
CA ASN A 36 11.04 4.49 -10.26
C ASN A 36 10.51 4.00 -11.61
N ARG A 37 10.40 2.68 -11.84
CA ARG A 37 9.72 2.17 -13.04
C ARG A 37 8.21 2.19 -12.87
N ALA A 38 7.53 2.53 -13.96
CA ALA A 38 6.10 2.29 -14.09
C ALA A 38 5.84 0.79 -14.16
N VAL A 39 5.02 0.31 -13.23
CA VAL A 39 4.46 -1.05 -13.25
C VAL A 39 3.18 -1.05 -14.06
N LEU A 40 2.38 0.00 -13.90
CA LEU A 40 1.14 0.20 -14.60
C LEU A 40 1.01 1.66 -14.99
N MET A 41 0.59 1.92 -16.23
CA MET A 41 0.29 3.26 -16.71
C MET A 41 -1.21 3.37 -16.99
N GLU A 42 -1.75 4.58 -16.80
CA GLU A 42 -3.04 4.99 -17.37
C GLU A 42 -3.07 4.62 -18.87
N ASP A 43 -4.19 4.07 -19.32
CA ASP A 43 -4.41 3.60 -20.71
C ASP A 43 -3.54 2.43 -21.19
N ALA A 44 -2.67 1.85 -20.35
CA ALA A 44 -1.98 0.61 -20.71
C ALA A 44 -2.97 -0.56 -20.77
N TRP A 45 -3.02 -1.23 -21.93
CA TRP A 45 -3.80 -2.45 -22.14
C TRP A 45 -3.17 -3.59 -21.33
N GLY A 46 -3.50 -3.64 -20.05
CA GLY A 46 -3.05 -4.66 -19.10
C GLY A 46 -4.18 -4.98 -18.15
N ASN A 47 -4.98 -6.00 -18.48
CA ASN A 47 -6.08 -6.49 -17.65
C ASN A 47 -5.55 -7.51 -16.66
N ALA A 48 -4.86 -7.08 -15.61
CA ALA A 48 -4.39 -7.95 -14.54
C ALA A 48 -4.51 -7.29 -13.16
N VAL A 49 -4.65 -8.15 -12.14
CA VAL A 49 -4.46 -7.81 -10.73
C VAL A 49 -3.01 -8.16 -10.39
N TYR A 50 -2.35 -7.27 -9.67
CA TYR A 50 -0.95 -7.43 -9.25
C TYR A 50 -0.88 -7.54 -7.73
N PHE A 51 -0.10 -8.49 -7.25
CA PHE A 51 0.14 -8.81 -5.84
C PHE A 51 1.59 -8.49 -5.49
N VAL A 52 1.81 -7.67 -4.46
CA VAL A 52 3.14 -7.20 -4.06
C VAL A 52 3.79 -8.23 -3.14
N LEU A 53 4.74 -8.99 -3.67
CA LEU A 53 5.51 -9.97 -2.88
C LEU A 53 6.56 -9.30 -2.02
N SER A 54 7.23 -8.28 -2.57
CA SER A 54 8.26 -7.50 -1.89
C SER A 54 8.39 -6.10 -2.48
N GLY A 55 8.93 -5.19 -1.67
CA GLY A 55 9.11 -3.80 -2.03
C GLY A 55 7.85 -2.94 -1.88
N TRP A 56 7.90 -1.76 -2.48
CA TRP A 56 6.92 -0.69 -2.31
C TRP A 56 6.54 -0.07 -3.64
N VAL A 57 5.26 0.20 -3.82
CA VAL A 57 4.72 0.92 -4.97
C VAL A 57 3.87 2.10 -4.50
N LYS A 58 3.70 3.10 -5.36
CA LYS A 58 2.70 4.15 -5.20
C LYS A 58 1.67 4.10 -6.31
N VAL A 59 0.42 4.33 -5.93
CA VAL A 59 -0.69 4.60 -6.85
C VAL A 59 -0.82 6.11 -6.97
N ARG A 60 -0.77 6.64 -8.18
CA ARG A 60 -0.86 8.09 -8.44
C ARG A 60 -1.85 8.38 -9.55
N ARG A 61 -2.32 9.62 -9.59
CA ARG A 61 -3.18 10.12 -10.67
C ARG A 61 -2.64 11.41 -11.25
N LEU A 62 -2.79 11.54 -12.56
CA LEU A 62 -2.49 12.73 -13.33
C LEU A 62 -3.72 13.67 -13.33
N TYR A 63 -3.49 14.94 -13.06
CA TYR A 63 -4.47 16.02 -13.11
C TYR A 63 -3.88 17.18 -13.90
N GLY A 64 -3.97 17.11 -15.23
CA GLY A 64 -3.22 18.00 -16.12
C GLY A 64 -1.72 17.79 -15.94
N GLU A 65 -0.99 18.84 -15.58
CA GLU A 65 0.46 18.75 -15.29
C GLU A 65 0.75 18.28 -13.86
N ASN A 66 -0.25 18.22 -12.99
CA ASN A 66 -0.07 17.82 -11.59
C ASN A 66 -0.16 16.30 -11.44
N VAL A 67 0.69 15.76 -10.55
CA VAL A 67 0.70 14.35 -10.19
C VAL A 67 0.52 14.23 -8.69
N VAL A 68 -0.54 13.53 -8.29
CA VAL A 68 -0.92 13.32 -6.88
C VAL A 68 -0.85 11.83 -6.55
N THR A 69 -0.11 11.48 -5.49
CA THR A 69 -0.10 10.12 -4.95
C THR A 69 -1.35 9.88 -4.11
N LEU A 70 -2.09 8.82 -4.45
CA LEU A 70 -3.35 8.44 -3.79
C LEU A 70 -3.15 7.40 -2.68
N ALA A 71 -2.21 6.48 -2.91
CA ALA A 71 -1.91 5.40 -1.99
C ALA A 71 -0.46 4.94 -2.12
N ILE A 72 0.05 4.37 -1.03
CA ILE A 72 1.33 3.69 -0.96
C ILE A 72 1.01 2.27 -0.52
N LEU A 73 1.55 1.30 -1.25
CA LEU A 73 1.29 -0.12 -1.07
C LEU A 73 2.62 -0.85 -0.89
N GLY A 74 2.63 -1.83 -0.01
CA GLY A 74 3.80 -2.62 0.32
C GLY A 74 3.55 -4.11 0.17
N LYS A 75 4.50 -4.90 0.67
CA LYS A 75 4.40 -6.36 0.76
C LYS A 75 3.04 -6.80 1.37
N GLY A 76 2.33 -7.69 0.68
CA GLY A 76 1.01 -8.21 1.10
C GLY A 76 -0.18 -7.43 0.54
N ASP A 77 0.06 -6.32 -0.15
CA ASP A 77 -0.99 -5.58 -0.87
C ASP A 77 -1.16 -6.05 -2.31
N PHE A 78 -2.30 -5.67 -2.88
CA PHE A 78 -2.58 -5.84 -4.30
C PHE A 78 -3.28 -4.60 -4.88
N PHE A 79 -3.13 -4.44 -6.19
CA PHE A 79 -3.69 -3.34 -6.95
C PHE A 79 -4.14 -3.78 -8.34
N GLY A 80 -4.92 -2.89 -9.00
CA GLY A 80 -5.50 -3.13 -10.31
C GLY A 80 -6.86 -3.83 -10.26
N GLU A 81 -7.30 -4.26 -9.08
CA GLU A 81 -8.61 -4.85 -8.83
C GLU A 81 -9.75 -3.87 -9.09
N MET A 82 -9.55 -2.56 -8.82
CA MET A 82 -10.63 -1.58 -8.90
C MET A 82 -11.20 -1.48 -10.32
N ALA A 83 -10.35 -1.30 -11.33
CA ALA A 83 -10.79 -1.23 -12.74
C ALA A 83 -11.45 -2.54 -13.21
N ILE A 84 -11.03 -3.67 -12.64
CA ILE A 84 -11.56 -4.98 -12.99
C ILE A 84 -12.94 -5.22 -12.37
N LEU A 85 -13.12 -4.86 -11.09
CA LEU A 85 -14.37 -5.04 -10.35
C LEU A 85 -15.43 -3.98 -10.67
N ASP A 86 -15.01 -2.78 -11.03
CA ASP A 86 -15.88 -1.65 -11.41
C ASP A 86 -16.20 -1.65 -12.92
N GLU A 87 -15.59 -2.55 -13.70
CA GLU A 87 -15.68 -2.59 -15.17
C GLU A 87 -15.39 -1.22 -15.82
N SER A 88 -14.51 -0.43 -15.20
CA SER A 88 -14.21 0.94 -15.59
C SER A 88 -12.80 1.10 -16.16
N PRO A 89 -12.55 2.12 -17.00
CA PRO A 89 -11.20 2.41 -17.49
C PRO A 89 -10.24 2.63 -16.33
N ARG A 90 -8.99 2.16 -16.50
CA ARG A 90 -7.92 2.46 -15.55
C ARG A 90 -7.71 3.97 -15.50
N SER A 91 -7.63 4.53 -14.30
CA SER A 91 -7.55 5.98 -14.07
C SER A 91 -6.39 6.39 -13.16
N THR A 92 -5.43 5.49 -12.97
CA THR A 92 -4.27 5.66 -12.07
C THR A 92 -3.05 4.92 -12.59
N ASP A 93 -1.89 5.52 -12.41
CA ASP A 93 -0.59 4.88 -12.60
C ASP A 93 -0.16 4.15 -11.32
N VAL A 94 0.67 3.13 -11.49
CA VAL A 94 1.41 2.49 -10.39
C VAL A 94 2.90 2.54 -10.68
N ILE A 95 3.65 3.16 -9.77
CA ILE A 95 5.10 3.36 -9.90
C ILE A 95 5.81 2.63 -8.75
N ALA A 96 6.86 1.88 -9.07
CA ALA A 96 7.74 1.26 -8.08
C ALA A 96 8.50 2.35 -7.29
N LEU A 97 8.41 2.33 -5.96
CA LEU A 97 9.19 3.19 -5.08
C LEU A 97 10.53 2.57 -4.71
N SER A 98 10.57 1.24 -4.54
CA SER A 98 11.78 0.43 -4.35
C SER A 98 11.90 -0.58 -5.50
N PRO A 99 12.96 -1.42 -5.57
CA PRO A 99 12.86 -2.68 -6.30
C PRO A 99 11.64 -3.46 -5.79
N VAL A 100 10.82 -3.98 -6.70
CA VAL A 100 9.59 -4.70 -6.37
C VAL A 100 9.52 -6.04 -7.10
N GLN A 101 9.01 -7.04 -6.40
CA GLN A 101 8.62 -8.32 -6.97
C GLN A 101 7.12 -8.46 -6.88
N LEU A 102 6.50 -8.81 -8.00
CA LEU A 102 5.06 -8.90 -8.14
C LEU A 102 4.65 -10.24 -8.72
N VAL A 103 3.44 -10.67 -8.39
CA VAL A 103 2.72 -11.73 -9.11
C VAL A 103 1.51 -11.09 -9.76
N SER A 104 1.26 -11.39 -11.04
CA SER A 104 0.07 -10.89 -11.75
C SER A 104 -0.85 -12.01 -12.17
N VAL A 105 -2.16 -11.79 -12.07
CA VAL A 105 -3.19 -12.69 -12.57
C VAL A 105 -4.08 -11.91 -13.51
N SER A 106 -4.37 -12.45 -14.70
CA SER A 106 -5.26 -11.77 -15.65
C SER A 106 -6.64 -11.53 -15.05
N ALA A 107 -7.29 -10.43 -15.44
CA ALA A 107 -8.59 -10.02 -14.93
C ALA A 107 -9.63 -11.12 -15.10
N GLN A 108 -9.65 -11.75 -16.28
CA GLN A 108 -10.55 -12.86 -16.57
C GLN A 108 -10.35 -14.02 -15.58
N ARG A 109 -9.10 -14.41 -15.31
CA ARG A 109 -8.79 -15.51 -14.38
C ARG A 109 -9.11 -15.12 -12.94
N PHE A 110 -8.80 -13.89 -12.55
CA PHE A 110 -9.12 -13.38 -11.21
C PHE A 110 -10.63 -13.39 -10.97
N ILE A 111 -11.43 -12.85 -11.90
CA ILE A 111 -12.90 -12.87 -11.84
C ILE A 111 -13.43 -14.30 -11.81
N GLN A 112 -12.91 -15.21 -12.65
CA GLN A 112 -13.29 -16.62 -12.62
C GLN A 112 -13.03 -17.26 -11.25
N THR A 113 -11.92 -16.91 -10.60
CA THR A 113 -11.58 -17.39 -9.25
C THR A 113 -12.62 -16.91 -8.24
N LEU A 114 -12.96 -15.62 -8.28
CA LEU A 114 -13.97 -15.03 -7.40
C LEU A 114 -15.36 -15.65 -7.59
N PHE A 115 -15.75 -16.05 -8.80
CA PHE A 115 -17.04 -16.72 -9.03
C PHE A 115 -17.05 -18.19 -8.63
N LYS A 116 -15.90 -18.88 -8.71
CA LYS A 116 -15.78 -20.30 -8.33
C LYS A 116 -15.67 -20.50 -6.83
N ASP A 117 -15.06 -19.56 -6.11
CA ASP A 117 -14.87 -19.63 -4.66
C ASP A 117 -15.66 -18.50 -3.96
N GLY A 118 -16.83 -18.86 -3.44
CA GLY A 118 -17.70 -17.92 -2.73
C GLY A 118 -17.11 -17.39 -1.41
N GLN A 119 -16.20 -18.12 -0.76
CA GLN A 119 -15.52 -17.64 0.44
C GLN A 119 -14.51 -16.57 0.08
N LEU A 120 -13.69 -16.80 -0.96
CA LEU A 120 -12.78 -15.81 -1.51
C LEU A 120 -13.53 -14.55 -1.96
N HIS A 121 -14.67 -14.71 -2.64
CA HIS A 121 -15.55 -13.60 -3.02
C HIS A 121 -16.00 -12.77 -1.81
N HIS A 122 -16.47 -13.43 -0.75
CA HIS A 122 -16.87 -12.75 0.47
C HIS A 122 -15.71 -12.02 1.14
N ARG A 123 -14.50 -12.59 1.14
CA ARG A 123 -13.29 -11.91 1.64
C ARG A 123 -12.94 -10.68 0.81
N MET A 124 -13.07 -10.74 -0.50
CA MET A 124 -12.89 -9.60 -1.38
C MET A 124 -13.84 -8.44 -0.99
N LEU A 125 -15.12 -8.73 -0.76
CA LEU A 125 -16.09 -7.73 -0.27
C LEU A 125 -15.69 -7.14 1.09
N GLN A 126 -15.27 -7.98 2.04
CA GLN A 126 -14.79 -7.51 3.35
C GLN A 126 -13.58 -6.59 3.23
N LEU A 127 -12.65 -6.89 2.32
CA LEU A 127 -11.50 -6.03 2.04
C LEU A 127 -11.92 -4.68 1.43
N MET A 128 -12.86 -4.66 0.49
CA MET A 128 -13.40 -3.41 -0.06
C MET A 128 -14.07 -2.55 1.02
N VAL A 129 -14.83 -3.15 1.92
CA VAL A 129 -15.43 -2.44 3.07
C VAL A 129 -14.36 -1.88 4.00
N ARG A 130 -13.28 -2.62 4.27
CA ARG A 130 -12.14 -2.14 5.07
C ARG A 130 -11.45 -0.94 4.40
N ARG A 131 -11.17 -1.03 3.10
CA ARG A 131 -10.56 0.09 2.33
C ARG A 131 -11.47 1.33 2.35
N LEU A 132 -12.78 1.16 2.16
CA LEU A 132 -13.74 2.27 2.24
C LEU A 132 -13.72 2.95 3.63
N ARG A 133 -13.65 2.16 4.71
CA ARG A 133 -13.56 2.69 6.07
C ARG A 133 -12.27 3.49 6.29
N GLN A 134 -11.14 3.01 5.76
CA GLN A 134 -9.86 3.73 5.81
C GLN A 134 -9.93 5.06 5.05
N THR A 135 -10.55 5.08 3.85
CA THR A 135 -10.79 6.32 3.10
C THR A 135 -11.67 7.30 3.86
N ASN A 136 -12.75 6.82 4.49
CA ASN A 136 -13.61 7.65 5.33
C ASN A 136 -12.89 8.23 6.56
N LEU A 137 -11.99 7.46 7.18
CA LEU A 137 -11.16 7.95 8.28
C LEU A 137 -10.25 9.10 7.81
N ARG A 138 -9.58 8.95 6.66
CA ARG A 138 -8.78 10.03 6.07
C ARG A 138 -9.60 11.29 5.83
N PHE A 139 -10.85 11.15 5.38
CA PHE A 139 -11.77 12.28 5.22
C PHE A 139 -12.09 12.98 6.55
N GLN A 140 -12.34 12.22 7.63
CA GLN A 140 -12.57 12.79 8.96
C GLN A 140 -11.33 13.52 9.52
N LEU A 141 -10.13 13.05 9.16
CA LEU A 141 -8.88 13.67 9.59
C LEU A 141 -8.59 15.01 8.89
N ARG A 142 -9.33 15.40 7.84
CA ARG A 142 -9.06 16.64 7.08
C ARG A 142 -8.98 17.91 7.94
N HIS A 143 -9.80 17.99 8.99
CA HIS A 143 -9.82 19.15 9.91
C HIS A 143 -8.84 19.03 11.07
N ARG A 144 -8.07 17.94 11.15
CA ARG A 144 -7.09 17.72 12.21
C ARG A 144 -5.78 18.44 11.88
N PRO A 145 -4.97 18.82 12.89
CA PRO A 145 -3.68 19.45 12.66
C PRO A 145 -2.76 18.59 11.76
N PRO A 146 -1.94 19.20 10.88
CA PRO A 146 -1.03 18.46 9.98
C PRO A 146 -0.17 17.40 10.67
N ALA A 147 0.39 17.71 11.85
CA ALA A 147 1.19 16.76 12.61
C ALA A 147 0.41 15.50 13.05
N VAL A 148 -0.89 15.64 13.33
CA VAL A 148 -1.77 14.51 13.68
C VAL A 148 -2.02 13.64 12.46
N LYS A 149 -2.27 14.25 11.29
CA LYS A 149 -2.47 13.52 10.03
C LYS A 149 -1.24 12.71 9.62
N LEU A 150 -0.06 13.32 9.72
CA LEU A 150 1.21 12.63 9.42
C LEU A 150 1.50 11.52 10.42
N ALA A 151 1.33 11.77 11.73
CA ALA A 151 1.54 10.75 12.75
C ALA A 151 0.62 9.53 12.56
N ASN A 152 -0.69 9.75 12.28
CA ASN A 152 -1.63 8.67 11.94
C ASN A 152 -1.11 7.83 10.77
N THR A 153 -0.65 8.48 9.71
CA THR A 153 -0.18 7.78 8.50
C THR A 153 1.09 6.98 8.76
N LEU A 154 2.06 7.53 9.50
CA LEU A 154 3.27 6.81 9.88
C LEU A 154 2.96 5.60 10.78
N VAL A 155 2.03 5.75 11.74
CA VAL A 155 1.58 4.64 12.60
C VAL A 155 0.91 3.56 11.74
N SER A 156 -0.01 3.92 10.85
CA SER A 156 -0.65 2.94 9.97
C SER A 156 0.34 2.23 9.04
N LEU A 157 1.37 2.92 8.53
CA LEU A 157 2.43 2.29 7.73
C LEU A 157 3.25 1.31 8.57
N ALA A 158 3.57 1.66 9.81
CA ALA A 158 4.29 0.79 10.74
C ALA A 158 3.47 -0.44 11.16
N GLU A 159 2.16 -0.28 11.39
CA GLU A 159 1.27 -1.39 11.73
C GLU A 159 1.07 -2.37 10.56
N ASN A 160 0.97 -1.86 9.33
CA ASN A 160 0.67 -2.68 8.16
C ASN A 160 1.93 -3.31 7.54
N TYR A 161 3.08 -2.63 7.59
CA TYR A 161 4.29 -3.02 6.83
C TYR A 161 5.57 -3.03 7.65
N GLY A 162 5.50 -2.63 8.93
CA GLY A 162 6.67 -2.44 9.75
C GLY A 162 7.33 -3.74 10.17
N GLN A 163 8.66 -3.72 10.23
CA GLN A 163 9.45 -4.80 10.79
C GLN A 163 9.90 -4.41 12.21
N ALA A 164 9.64 -5.27 13.19
CA ALA A 164 10.09 -5.04 14.55
C ALA A 164 11.62 -5.13 14.62
N THR A 165 12.25 -4.13 15.24
CA THR A 165 13.69 -4.05 15.48
C THR A 165 13.93 -3.77 16.96
N GLU A 166 15.18 -3.93 17.42
CA GLU A 166 15.55 -3.60 18.81
C GLU A 166 15.25 -2.14 19.20
N LYS A 167 15.18 -1.24 18.21
CA LYS A 167 15.05 0.20 18.41
C LYS A 167 13.65 0.75 18.10
N GLY A 168 12.69 -0.10 17.75
CA GLY A 168 11.34 0.30 17.33
C GLY A 168 10.93 -0.40 16.04
N THR A 169 10.09 0.25 15.25
CA THR A 169 9.57 -0.33 14.00
C THR A 169 10.26 0.29 12.78
N GLU A 170 10.78 -0.54 11.88
CA GLU A 170 11.37 -0.10 10.62
C GLU A 170 10.35 -0.18 9.47
N ILE A 171 10.24 0.89 8.69
CA ILE A 171 9.48 0.93 7.42
C ILE A 171 10.35 1.50 6.31
N TYR A 172 9.86 1.45 5.06
CA TYR A 172 10.50 2.15 3.94
C TYR A 172 10.43 3.66 4.11
N ASN A 173 11.52 4.35 3.75
CA ASN A 173 11.57 5.81 3.75
C ASN A 173 10.84 6.37 2.52
N ILE A 174 9.52 6.47 2.63
CA ILE A 174 8.66 7.03 1.59
C ILE A 174 9.08 8.49 1.28
N PRO A 175 9.18 8.88 0.00
CA PRO A 175 9.48 10.26 -0.37
C PRO A 175 8.53 11.26 0.26
N VAL A 176 9.07 12.38 0.74
CA VAL A 176 8.28 13.41 1.46
C VAL A 176 7.10 13.92 0.64
N LYS A 177 7.26 14.07 -0.68
CA LYS A 177 6.17 14.44 -1.59
C LYS A 177 5.02 13.43 -1.52
N ASP A 178 5.33 12.14 -1.59
CA ASP A 178 4.32 11.09 -1.57
C ASP A 178 3.61 11.01 -0.21
N LEU A 179 4.33 11.23 0.89
CA LEU A 179 3.72 11.40 2.22
C LEU A 179 2.81 12.63 2.30
N ALA A 180 3.23 13.76 1.74
CA ALA A 180 2.47 14.99 1.70
C ALA A 180 1.14 14.80 0.93
N ASP A 181 1.20 14.17 -0.23
CA ASP A 181 0.02 13.87 -1.07
C ASP A 181 -0.98 12.97 -0.33
N VAL A 182 -0.54 11.83 0.24
CA VAL A 182 -1.47 10.89 0.91
C VAL A 182 -2.04 11.41 2.23
N THR A 183 -1.38 12.41 2.85
CA THR A 183 -1.82 13.05 4.09
C THR A 183 -2.60 14.35 3.87
N ASP A 184 -2.68 14.82 2.63
CA ASP A 184 -3.25 16.12 2.26
C ASP A 184 -2.56 17.27 3.03
N ILE A 185 -1.24 17.23 3.10
CA ILE A 185 -0.38 18.24 3.74
C ILE A 185 0.53 18.84 2.65
N GLY A 186 0.91 20.12 2.77
CA GLY A 186 1.91 20.71 1.88
C GLY A 186 3.31 20.12 2.12
N VAL A 187 4.11 19.94 1.07
CA VAL A 187 5.45 19.34 1.13
C VAL A 187 6.35 20.01 2.17
N GLU A 188 6.38 21.35 2.20
CA GLU A 188 7.19 22.11 3.18
C GLU A 188 6.77 21.83 4.63
N GLU A 189 5.47 21.74 4.89
CA GLU A 189 4.94 21.48 6.22
C GLU A 189 5.23 20.04 6.65
N THR A 190 5.10 19.08 5.74
CA THR A 190 5.49 17.68 5.97
C THR A 190 6.97 17.57 6.34
N THR A 191 7.87 18.25 5.62
CA THR A 191 9.31 18.29 5.94
C THR A 191 9.55 18.81 7.36
N LYS A 192 8.97 19.97 7.71
CA LYS A 192 9.12 20.57 9.05
C LYS A 192 8.64 19.63 10.16
N ILE A 193 7.53 18.92 9.94
CA ILE A 193 7.01 17.97 10.93
C ILE A 193 7.97 16.79 11.08
N ILE A 194 8.47 16.22 9.98
CA ILE A 194 9.45 15.11 10.02
C ILE A 194 10.72 15.53 10.78
N GLU A 195 11.27 16.72 10.49
CA GLU A 195 12.42 17.28 11.20
C GLU A 195 12.15 17.41 12.71
N LYS A 196 10.97 17.89 13.08
CA LYS A 196 10.54 18.00 14.49
C LYS A 196 10.37 16.62 15.16
N LEU A 197 9.94 15.60 14.43
CA LEU A 197 9.87 14.23 14.95
C LEU A 197 11.27 13.63 15.13
N GLN A 198 12.21 13.94 14.23
CA GLN A 198 13.61 13.54 14.34
C GLN A 198 14.32 14.23 15.51
N SER A 199 14.12 15.53 15.71
CA SER A 199 14.73 16.26 16.83
C SER A 199 14.24 15.79 18.20
N LYS A 200 13.01 15.28 18.26
CA LYS A 200 12.45 14.62 19.45
C LYS A 200 12.91 13.16 19.62
N GLY A 201 13.62 12.59 18.64
CA GLY A 201 14.04 11.19 18.64
C GLY A 201 12.88 10.20 18.45
N TRP A 202 11.76 10.61 17.87
CA TRP A 202 10.61 9.72 17.63
C TRP A 202 10.74 8.96 16.31
N VAL A 203 11.45 9.56 15.36
CA VAL A 203 11.71 9.01 14.03
C VAL A 203 13.20 9.19 13.73
N ARG A 204 13.79 8.27 12.98
CA ARG A 204 15.13 8.40 12.39
C ARG A 204 15.12 7.88 10.97
N ILE A 205 15.67 8.66 10.04
CA ILE A 205 15.78 8.27 8.64
C ILE A 205 17.21 7.78 8.36
N ASP A 206 17.33 6.61 7.74
CA ASP A 206 18.56 6.10 7.15
C ASP A 206 18.45 6.18 5.63
N THR A 207 19.09 7.21 5.06
CA THR A 207 19.06 7.45 3.61
C THR A 207 19.91 6.46 2.83
N ALA A 208 20.92 5.82 3.44
CA ALA A 208 21.73 4.82 2.78
C ALA A 208 20.95 3.52 2.56
N ARG A 209 20.11 3.15 3.53
CA ARG A 209 19.25 1.96 3.47
C ARG A 209 17.86 2.24 2.92
N GLN A 210 17.49 3.50 2.72
CA GLN A 210 16.13 3.93 2.36
C GLN A 210 15.08 3.44 3.38
N THR A 211 15.43 3.49 4.67
CA THR A 211 14.54 3.08 5.77
C THR A 211 14.24 4.24 6.71
N MET A 212 13.08 4.16 7.34
CA MET A 212 12.63 5.05 8.41
C MET A 212 12.35 4.20 9.64
N HIS A 213 13.01 4.52 10.75
CA HIS A 213 12.80 3.89 12.04
C HIS A 213 11.87 4.75 12.90
N LEU A 214 10.73 4.19 13.30
CA LEU A 214 9.81 4.76 14.27
C LEU A 214 10.25 4.30 15.66
N LEU A 215 11.08 5.10 16.31
CA LEU A 215 11.70 4.78 17.60
C LEU A 215 10.70 4.81 18.75
N SER A 216 9.67 5.66 18.65
CA SER A 216 8.66 5.86 19.70
C SER A 216 7.24 5.70 19.16
N LEU A 217 6.86 4.47 18.77
CA LEU A 217 5.52 4.19 18.23
C LEU A 217 4.40 4.62 19.20
N LYS A 218 4.61 4.45 20.52
CA LYS A 218 3.66 4.90 21.55
C LYS A 218 3.39 6.41 21.49
N GLN A 219 4.43 7.23 21.34
CA GLN A 219 4.29 8.70 21.29
C GLN A 219 3.64 9.16 19.98
N LEU A 220 3.96 8.49 18.86
CA LEU A 220 3.29 8.73 17.58
C LEU A 220 1.81 8.36 17.62
N THR A 221 1.46 7.25 18.27
CA THR A 221 0.07 6.80 18.48
C THR A 221 -0.71 7.78 19.37
N GLN A 222 -0.07 8.31 20.42
CA GLN A 222 -0.68 9.35 21.26
C GLN A 222 -0.90 10.66 20.48
N LEU A 223 0.07 11.08 19.66
CA LEU A 223 -0.07 12.25 18.79
C LEU A 223 -1.16 12.04 17.72
N ALA A 224 -1.32 10.82 17.21
CA ALA A 224 -2.36 10.44 16.27
C ALA A 224 -3.78 10.56 16.87
N GLY A 225 -3.91 10.63 18.20
CA GLY A 225 -5.18 10.74 18.90
C GLY A 225 -5.84 9.40 19.20
N HIS A 226 -5.05 8.31 19.22
CA HIS A 226 -5.50 6.97 19.61
C HIS A 226 -5.23 6.67 21.10
N GLY A 227 -5.31 7.70 21.96
CA GLY A 227 -5.12 7.59 23.42
C GLY A 227 -6.41 7.45 24.18
#